data_AF-A0AAU7CJZ5-F1
#
_entry.id   AF-A0AAU7CJZ5-F1
#
_cell.length_a   1.000
_cell.length_b   1.000
_cell.length_c   1.000
_cell.angle_alpha   90.00
_cell.angle_beta   90.00
_cell.angle_gamma   90.00
#
_symmetry.space_group_name_H-M   'P 1'
#
loop_
_entity.id
_entity.type
_entity.pdbx_description
1 polymer ?
#
loop_
_entity_poly.entity_id
_entity_poly.type
_entity_poly.pdbx_seq_one_letter_code
_entity_poly.pdbx_strand_id
1 'polypeptide(L)'
;MNRAPTFRAAVGLAVVLAAVGEFSIARAQTAGRDGGSESLAGLARTMGTGPQAPVTILMAPAVQRELKLTDAQKHKIFSLSVSAAQKQRDQFQSLFLGGGGDGEGGLNPQGMLATRDGMRRENDQAIGRILEDKQKERFNQIVLRTEGPLAVARPDIAAKLGLKDTQRQYVQSIMTQMQQNQFLLFARMRQGAAQGQVGPGQVAQLREMMEKLRDGAVQQLSKVIDAKQKAAFNKMLGEPFDLAKLDPDSDPEPETKPEASADAAPKPTQDPATAGAEASTKEGSAPEKAAKSSPRSARKKARPKAKAGQ
;
A
#
# COMPACT_ATOMS: atom_id res chain seq x y z
N MET A 1 18.05 5.63 44.40
CA MET A 1 19.16 4.75 44.83
C MET A 1 18.72 3.30 44.66
N ASN A 2 19.65 2.46 44.19
CA ASN A 2 19.58 1.00 43.98
C ASN A 2 18.92 0.53 42.66
N ARG A 3 19.51 -0.33 41.84
CA ARG A 3 20.90 -0.66 41.42
C ARG A 3 20.70 -1.65 40.24
N ALA A 4 21.37 -1.42 39.12
CA ALA A 4 21.42 -2.36 37.99
C ALA A 4 22.40 -3.51 38.26
N PRO A 5 22.31 -4.62 37.53
CA PRO A 5 23.49 -5.44 37.23
C PRO A 5 23.82 -5.43 35.73
N THR A 6 25.00 -4.88 35.47
CA THR A 6 25.91 -5.11 34.35
C THR A 6 26.33 -6.58 34.24
N PHE A 7 26.33 -7.14 33.02
CA PHE A 7 27.15 -8.30 32.66
C PHE A 7 28.13 -7.90 31.55
N ARG A 8 29.41 -8.27 31.75
CA ARG A 8 30.55 -8.01 30.87
C ARG A 8 31.33 -9.32 30.64
N ALA A 9 31.93 -9.42 29.45
CA ALA A 9 33.05 -10.31 29.01
C ALA A 9 32.75 -11.82 28.88
N ALA A 10 33.34 -12.61 27.97
CA ALA A 10 34.62 -12.56 27.23
C ALA A 10 34.49 -13.31 25.87
N VAL A 11 35.12 -12.88 24.76
CA VAL A 11 36.44 -13.26 24.17
C VAL A 11 36.68 -14.77 23.92
N GLY A 12 37.03 -15.10 22.66
CA GLY A 12 37.69 -16.34 22.20
C GLY A 12 37.11 -16.86 20.88
N LEU A 13 37.57 -16.44 19.69
CA LEU A 13 38.69 -16.96 18.89
C LEU A 13 38.68 -18.49 18.64
N ALA A 14 38.40 -18.91 17.40
CA ALA A 14 39.19 -19.90 16.65
C ALA A 14 38.61 -20.12 15.24
N VAL A 15 39.49 -19.94 14.25
CA VAL A 15 39.30 -20.33 12.85
C VAL A 15 39.46 -21.84 12.73
N VAL A 16 38.56 -22.50 12.00
CA VAL A 16 38.84 -23.80 11.36
C VAL A 16 38.43 -23.71 9.90
N LEU A 17 39.45 -23.58 9.05
CA LEU A 17 39.43 -23.93 7.64
C LEU A 17 39.47 -25.46 7.55
N ALA A 18 38.45 -26.09 6.96
CA ALA A 18 38.55 -27.49 6.56
C ALA A 18 37.61 -27.80 5.38
N ALA A 19 38.26 -28.27 4.30
CA ALA A 19 37.78 -29.21 3.28
C ALA A 19 36.57 -28.82 2.42
N VAL A 20 36.89 -28.34 1.22
CA VAL A 20 36.11 -28.59 0.00
C VAL A 20 36.07 -30.11 -0.22
N GLY A 21 34.94 -30.72 0.13
CA GLY A 21 34.59 -32.08 -0.25
C GLY A 21 33.52 -32.02 -1.33
N GLU A 22 33.89 -32.38 -2.55
CA GLU A 22 32.97 -32.63 -3.65
C GLU A 22 32.10 -33.85 -3.32
N PHE A 23 30.95 -33.62 -2.68
CA PHE A 23 29.88 -34.61 -2.71
C PHE A 23 29.17 -34.49 -4.06
N SER A 24 29.59 -35.34 -5.01
CA SER A 24 28.71 -35.76 -6.09
C SER A 24 27.53 -36.51 -5.51
N ILE A 25 26.50 -35.79 -5.07
CA ILE A 25 25.18 -36.38 -4.89
C ILE A 25 24.69 -36.68 -6.30
N ALA A 26 24.79 -37.96 -6.69
CA ALA A 26 24.06 -38.51 -7.80
C ALA A 26 22.58 -38.22 -7.57
N ARG A 27 22.10 -37.13 -8.17
CA ARG A 27 20.68 -36.82 -8.30
C ARG A 27 20.12 -37.90 -9.20
N ALA A 28 19.59 -38.97 -8.61
CA ALA A 28 18.66 -39.83 -9.29
C ALA A 28 17.55 -38.94 -9.84
N GLN A 29 17.53 -38.77 -11.15
CA GLN A 29 16.44 -38.15 -11.87
C GLN A 29 15.21 -39.05 -11.65
N THR A 30 14.43 -38.75 -10.62
CA THR A 30 13.06 -39.24 -10.51
C THR A 30 12.26 -38.57 -11.60
N ALA A 31 12.35 -39.13 -12.80
CA ALA A 31 11.43 -38.86 -13.89
C ALA A 31 10.03 -39.31 -13.46
N GLY A 32 9.07 -38.39 -13.53
CA GLY A 32 7.64 -38.74 -13.55
C GLY A 32 6.87 -38.51 -12.25
N ARG A 33 6.79 -37.26 -11.76
CA ARG A 33 5.59 -36.79 -11.05
C ARG A 33 5.40 -35.26 -11.07
N ASP A 34 5.78 -34.62 -12.17
CA ASP A 34 5.60 -33.17 -12.40
C ASP A 34 4.42 -32.90 -13.32
N GLY A 35 3.21 -32.75 -12.77
CA GLY A 35 2.05 -32.43 -13.62
C GLY A 35 0.72 -32.13 -12.95
N GLY A 36 0.68 -31.81 -11.65
CA GLY A 36 -0.61 -31.68 -10.93
C GLY A 36 -0.78 -30.52 -9.96
N SER A 37 0.30 -29.88 -9.47
CA SER A 37 0.21 -28.90 -8.39
C SER A 37 0.45 -27.45 -8.82
N GLU A 38 1.01 -27.20 -10.01
CA GLU A 38 1.19 -25.85 -10.54
C GLU A 38 -0.13 -25.19 -11.00
N SER A 39 -1.18 -25.98 -11.30
CA SER A 39 -2.43 -25.41 -11.83
C SER A 39 -3.25 -24.64 -10.79
N LEU A 40 -3.20 -25.02 -9.50
CA LEU A 40 -3.96 -24.32 -8.45
C LEU A 40 -3.17 -23.16 -7.84
N ALA A 41 -1.85 -23.31 -7.67
CA ALA A 41 -0.99 -22.26 -7.15
C ALA A 41 -0.79 -21.11 -8.16
N GLY A 42 -0.75 -21.42 -9.47
CA GLY A 42 -0.76 -20.42 -10.54
C GLY A 42 -2.08 -19.65 -10.62
N LEU A 43 -3.22 -20.34 -10.43
CA LEU A 43 -4.54 -19.73 -10.41
C LEU A 43 -4.73 -18.79 -9.20
N ALA A 44 -4.16 -19.14 -8.04
CA ALA A 44 -4.19 -18.28 -6.86
C ALA A 44 -3.35 -16.99 -7.01
N ARG A 45 -2.36 -16.97 -7.91
CA ARG A 45 -1.61 -15.76 -8.26
C ARG A 45 -2.36 -14.87 -9.25
N THR A 46 -3.20 -15.45 -10.11
CA THR A 46 -3.97 -14.72 -11.14
C THR A 46 -5.37 -14.31 -10.67
N MET A 47 -5.95 -15.01 -9.69
CA MET A 47 -7.22 -14.64 -9.09
C MET A 47 -7.03 -13.58 -8.00
N GLY A 48 -6.87 -12.35 -8.47
CA GLY A 48 -7.26 -11.16 -7.73
C GLY A 48 -6.66 -11.09 -6.34
N THR A 49 -5.38 -10.77 -6.26
CA THR A 49 -4.94 -9.89 -5.17
C THR A 49 -5.98 -8.76 -5.12
N GLY A 50 -6.64 -8.60 -3.97
CA GLY A 50 -7.72 -7.62 -3.80
C GLY A 50 -7.24 -6.19 -4.14
N PRO A 51 -8.02 -5.14 -3.81
CA PRO A 51 -7.60 -3.74 -4.00
C PRO A 51 -6.11 -3.60 -3.74
N GLN A 52 -5.33 -3.31 -4.81
CA GLN A 52 -3.88 -3.50 -4.79
C GLN A 52 -3.34 -2.84 -3.54
N ALA A 53 -2.61 -3.59 -2.72
CA ALA A 53 -2.03 -3.04 -1.52
C ALA A 53 -1.18 -1.82 -1.92
N PRO A 54 -1.22 -0.69 -1.17
CA PRO A 54 -0.46 0.50 -1.54
C PRO A 54 1.02 0.20 -1.83
N VAL A 55 1.61 -0.75 -1.11
CA VAL A 55 2.99 -1.21 -1.36
C VAL A 55 3.19 -1.77 -2.78
N THR A 56 2.20 -2.46 -3.35
CA THR A 56 2.24 -2.97 -4.73
C THR A 56 2.20 -1.82 -5.75
N ILE A 57 1.39 -0.80 -5.51
CA ILE A 57 1.33 0.40 -6.39
C ILE A 57 2.68 1.13 -6.36
N LEU A 58 3.30 1.25 -5.18
CA LEU A 58 4.60 1.91 -5.03
C LEU A 58 5.76 1.15 -5.71
N MET A 59 5.60 -0.16 -5.90
CA MET A 59 6.55 -0.99 -6.65
C MET A 59 6.46 -0.80 -8.18
N ALA A 60 5.39 -0.21 -8.70
CA ALA A 60 5.23 0.00 -10.14
C ALA A 60 6.26 1.01 -10.68
N PRO A 61 7.04 0.70 -11.74
CA PRO A 61 8.09 1.59 -12.25
C PRO A 61 7.61 2.99 -12.61
N ALA A 62 6.40 3.11 -13.16
CA ALA A 62 5.80 4.40 -13.48
C ALA A 62 5.58 5.29 -12.24
N VAL A 63 5.15 4.69 -11.13
CA VAL A 63 4.99 5.41 -9.84
C VAL A 63 6.35 5.79 -9.27
N GLN A 64 7.36 4.92 -9.38
CA GLN A 64 8.70 5.24 -8.89
C GLN A 64 9.33 6.42 -9.64
N ARG A 65 9.13 6.49 -10.97
CA ARG A 65 9.56 7.62 -11.81
C ARG A 65 8.80 8.90 -11.46
N GLU A 66 7.48 8.81 -11.36
CA GLU A 66 6.60 9.93 -10.98
C GLU A 66 7.02 10.54 -9.63
N LEU A 67 7.31 9.70 -8.64
CA LEU A 67 7.73 10.12 -7.31
C LEU A 67 9.23 10.46 -7.23
N LYS A 68 9.98 10.28 -8.31
CA LYS A 68 11.43 10.50 -8.39
C LYS A 68 12.17 9.79 -7.25
N LEU A 69 11.82 8.52 -7.01
CA LEU A 69 12.39 7.77 -5.90
C LEU A 69 13.90 7.57 -6.09
N THR A 70 14.66 7.80 -5.04
CA THR A 70 16.09 7.46 -5.00
C THR A 70 16.30 5.95 -4.94
N ASP A 71 17.45 5.46 -5.34
CA ASP A 71 17.74 4.01 -5.31
C ASP A 71 17.71 3.44 -3.88
N ALA A 72 18.15 4.24 -2.90
CA ALA A 72 18.03 3.90 -1.49
C ALA A 72 16.55 3.74 -1.05
N GLN A 73 15.65 4.59 -1.54
CA GLN A 73 14.21 4.46 -1.27
C GLN A 73 13.63 3.22 -1.96
N LYS A 74 13.95 2.99 -3.24
CA LYS A 74 13.51 1.79 -3.98
C LYS A 74 13.92 0.50 -3.27
N HIS A 75 15.15 0.41 -2.78
CA HIS A 75 15.62 -0.75 -2.02
C HIS A 75 14.84 -0.96 -0.71
N LYS A 76 14.54 0.12 0.03
CA LYS A 76 13.71 0.06 1.24
C LYS A 76 12.28 -0.39 0.93
N ILE A 77 11.69 0.09 -0.16
CA ILE A 77 10.34 -0.29 -0.59
C ILE A 77 10.30 -1.75 -1.03
N PHE A 78 11.32 -2.22 -1.75
CA PHE A 78 11.46 -3.64 -2.09
C PHE A 78 11.56 -4.52 -0.83
N SER A 79 12.40 -4.12 0.13
CA SER A 79 12.51 -4.85 1.40
C SER A 79 11.19 -4.88 2.16
N LEU A 80 10.46 -3.75 2.17
CA LEU A 80 9.12 -3.65 2.76
C LEU A 80 8.12 -4.58 2.04
N SER A 81 8.14 -4.65 0.71
CA SER A 81 7.22 -5.51 -0.06
C SER A 81 7.46 -6.99 0.21
N VAL A 82 8.73 -7.42 0.28
CA VAL A 82 9.11 -8.80 0.67
C VAL A 82 8.61 -9.12 2.08
N SER A 83 8.84 -8.23 3.05
CA SER A 83 8.38 -8.42 4.43
C SER A 83 6.85 -8.45 4.54
N ALA A 84 6.16 -7.56 3.82
CA ALA A 84 4.70 -7.52 3.80
C ALA A 84 4.11 -8.79 3.17
N ALA A 85 4.70 -9.29 2.09
CA ALA A 85 4.29 -10.53 1.44
C ALA A 85 4.51 -11.75 2.36
N GLN A 86 5.63 -11.81 3.07
CA GLN A 86 5.90 -12.87 4.05
C GLN A 86 4.89 -12.83 5.19
N LYS A 87 4.65 -11.66 5.78
CA LYS A 87 3.67 -11.49 6.85
C LYS A 87 2.25 -11.84 6.40
N GLN A 88 1.86 -11.45 5.19
CA GLN A 88 0.57 -11.82 4.61
C GLN A 88 0.45 -13.34 4.44
N ARG A 89 1.52 -14.03 4.01
CA ARG A 89 1.57 -15.49 3.92
C ARG A 89 1.43 -16.14 5.29
N ASP A 90 2.18 -15.69 6.28
CA ASP A 90 2.13 -16.23 7.65
C ASP A 90 0.75 -16.04 8.28
N GLN A 91 0.15 -14.87 8.10
CA GLN A 91 -1.22 -14.60 8.54
C GLN A 91 -2.23 -15.48 7.82
N PHE A 92 -2.11 -15.61 6.50
CA PHE A 92 -3.00 -16.48 5.73
C PHE A 92 -2.86 -17.94 6.15
N GLN A 93 -1.64 -18.43 6.35
CA GLN A 93 -1.38 -19.77 6.89
C GLN A 93 -1.96 -19.93 8.29
N SER A 94 -1.79 -18.94 9.18
CA SER A 94 -2.38 -19.02 10.53
C SER A 94 -3.90 -19.05 10.51
N LEU A 95 -4.54 -18.31 9.60
CA LEU A 95 -6.01 -18.28 9.47
C LEU A 95 -6.57 -19.51 8.76
N PHE A 96 -5.81 -20.09 7.82
CA PHE A 96 -6.26 -21.20 6.99
C PHE A 96 -5.84 -22.58 7.51
N LEU A 97 -4.64 -22.70 8.07
CA LEU A 97 -4.07 -23.95 8.61
C LEU A 97 -4.11 -23.98 10.15
N GLY A 98 -4.10 -22.83 10.81
CA GLY A 98 -4.17 -22.73 12.28
C GLY A 98 -5.59 -22.85 12.86
N GLY A 99 -6.62 -22.91 12.01
CA GLY A 99 -7.96 -23.34 12.39
C GLY A 99 -8.00 -24.86 12.44
N GLY A 100 -7.88 -25.41 13.65
CA GLY A 100 -7.76 -26.83 13.94
C GLY A 100 -8.80 -27.72 13.24
N GLY A 101 -8.38 -28.96 12.99
CA GLY A 101 -9.02 -30.02 12.20
C GLY A 101 -10.43 -30.47 12.60
N ASP A 102 -11.18 -29.67 13.36
CA ASP A 102 -12.51 -30.00 13.87
C ASP A 102 -13.60 -29.17 13.19
N GLY A 103 -13.67 -29.20 11.85
CA GLY A 103 -14.90 -29.01 11.04
C GLY A 103 -15.77 -27.73 11.14
N GLU A 104 -15.60 -26.87 12.15
CA GLU A 104 -16.48 -25.73 12.47
C GLU A 104 -15.74 -24.37 12.46
N GLY A 105 -14.43 -24.37 12.16
CA GLY A 105 -13.58 -23.18 12.06
C GLY A 105 -13.80 -22.39 10.77
N GLY A 106 -15.01 -21.86 10.55
CA GLY A 106 -15.29 -20.96 9.43
C GLY A 106 -14.44 -19.69 9.51
N LEU A 107 -13.87 -19.26 8.37
CA LEU A 107 -13.21 -17.95 8.25
C LEU A 107 -14.18 -16.84 8.68
N ASN A 108 -13.98 -16.24 9.85
CA ASN A 108 -14.77 -15.10 10.28
C ASN A 108 -14.47 -13.91 9.35
N PRO A 109 -15.42 -13.46 8.50
CA PRO A 109 -15.16 -12.40 7.53
C PRO A 109 -14.77 -11.08 8.20
N GLN A 110 -15.31 -10.81 9.39
CA GLN A 110 -15.01 -9.59 10.16
C GLN A 110 -13.55 -9.58 10.65
N GLY A 111 -13.06 -10.74 11.10
CA GLY A 111 -11.66 -10.90 11.54
C GLY A 111 -10.66 -10.69 10.40
N MET A 112 -10.99 -11.21 9.21
CA MET A 112 -10.19 -10.98 8.01
C MET A 112 -10.12 -9.50 7.62
N LEU A 113 -11.24 -8.79 7.68
CA LEU A 113 -11.28 -7.34 7.38
C LEU A 113 -10.41 -6.55 8.35
N ALA A 114 -10.56 -6.78 9.66
CA ALA A 114 -9.76 -6.11 10.67
C ALA A 114 -8.26 -6.38 10.50
N THR A 115 -7.90 -7.63 10.17
CA THR A 115 -6.51 -8.03 9.89
C THR A 115 -5.97 -7.29 8.66
N ARG A 116 -6.75 -7.22 7.58
CA ARG A 116 -6.37 -6.49 6.36
C ARG A 116 -6.19 -5.00 6.61
N ASP A 117 -7.09 -4.38 7.37
CA ASP A 117 -7.00 -2.96 7.74
C ASP A 117 -5.81 -2.68 8.66
N GLY A 118 -5.45 -3.64 9.51
CA GLY A 118 -4.24 -3.60 10.33
C GLY A 118 -2.98 -3.59 9.46
N MET A 119 -2.84 -4.58 8.57
CA MET A 119 -1.73 -4.65 7.62
C MET A 119 -1.62 -3.39 6.75
N ARG A 120 -2.76 -2.87 6.28
CA ARG A 120 -2.78 -1.64 5.48
C ARG A 120 -2.19 -0.46 6.26
N ARG A 121 -2.66 -0.22 7.49
CA ARG A 121 -2.17 0.88 8.33
C ARG A 121 -0.69 0.77 8.63
N GLU A 122 -0.20 -0.43 8.91
CA GLU A 122 1.21 -0.70 9.13
C GLU A 122 2.06 -0.41 7.88
N ASN A 123 1.61 -0.86 6.72
CA ASN A 123 2.25 -0.58 5.44
C ASN A 123 2.26 0.92 5.14
N ASP A 124 1.15 1.63 5.34
CA ASP A 124 1.04 3.07 5.13
C ASP A 124 2.02 3.84 6.04
N GLN A 125 2.16 3.42 7.30
CA GLN A 125 3.14 4.00 8.22
C GLN A 125 4.58 3.74 7.79
N ALA A 126 4.89 2.51 7.36
CA ALA A 126 6.22 2.15 6.89
C ALA A 126 6.61 2.94 5.63
N ILE A 127 5.69 3.05 4.66
CA ILE A 127 5.85 3.89 3.46
C ILE A 127 6.09 5.35 3.86
N GLY A 128 5.32 5.85 4.83
CA GLY A 128 5.44 7.22 5.33
C GLY A 128 6.79 7.57 5.98
N ARG A 129 7.58 6.57 6.37
CA ARG A 129 8.96 6.74 6.88
C ARG A 129 10.02 6.69 5.77
N ILE A 130 9.69 6.13 4.61
CA ILE A 130 10.61 6.01 3.48
C ILE A 130 10.49 7.23 2.55
N LEU A 131 9.26 7.70 2.35
CA LEU A 131 8.94 8.80 1.44
C LEU A 131 9.02 10.16 2.11
N GLU A 132 9.49 11.16 1.37
CA GLU A 132 9.44 12.57 1.76
C GLU A 132 8.00 13.11 1.74
N ASP A 133 7.74 14.26 2.37
CA ASP A 133 6.38 14.82 2.48
C ASP A 133 5.70 15.03 1.12
N LYS A 134 6.42 15.59 0.14
CA LYS A 134 5.90 15.78 -1.22
C LYS A 134 5.63 14.45 -1.93
N GLN A 135 6.51 13.47 -1.76
CA GLN A 135 6.35 12.13 -2.33
C GLN A 135 5.15 11.40 -1.71
N LYS A 136 4.95 11.52 -0.39
CA LYS A 136 3.80 10.95 0.31
C LYS A 136 2.49 11.53 -0.18
N GLU A 137 2.42 12.85 -0.32
CA GLU A 137 1.22 13.52 -0.82
C GLU A 137 0.91 13.06 -2.25
N ARG A 138 1.90 13.07 -3.14
CA ARG A 138 1.72 12.61 -4.52
C ARG A 138 1.34 11.13 -4.59
N PHE A 139 1.97 10.28 -3.78
CA PHE A 139 1.65 8.86 -3.71
C PHE A 139 0.21 8.63 -3.22
N ASN A 140 -0.23 9.36 -2.19
CA ASN A 140 -1.61 9.27 -1.71
C ASN A 140 -2.62 9.66 -2.79
N GLN A 141 -2.32 10.68 -3.60
CA GLN A 141 -3.15 11.06 -4.74
C GLN A 141 -3.26 9.94 -5.78
N ILE A 142 -2.13 9.29 -6.12
CA ILE A 142 -2.11 8.14 -7.04
C ILE A 142 -2.96 7.00 -6.47
N VAL A 143 -2.77 6.63 -5.20
CA VAL A 143 -3.57 5.59 -4.54
C VAL A 143 -5.07 5.93 -4.57
N LEU A 144 -5.45 7.18 -4.28
CA LEU A 144 -6.84 7.63 -4.34
C LEU A 144 -7.42 7.53 -5.76
N ARG A 145 -6.63 7.82 -6.79
CA ARG A 145 -7.05 7.66 -8.19
C ARG A 145 -7.24 6.19 -8.56
N THR A 146 -6.34 5.29 -8.14
CA THR A 146 -6.45 3.85 -8.37
C THR A 146 -7.67 3.24 -7.65
N GLU A 147 -7.95 3.68 -6.43
CA GLU A 147 -9.13 3.25 -5.67
C GLU A 147 -10.43 3.83 -6.26
N GLY A 148 -10.38 5.07 -6.75
CA GLY A 148 -11.54 5.80 -7.25
C GLY A 148 -12.55 6.11 -6.12
N PRO A 149 -13.86 6.19 -6.44
CA PRO A 149 -14.88 6.55 -5.44
C PRO A 149 -15.00 5.60 -4.25
N LEU A 150 -14.50 4.36 -4.37
CA LEU A 150 -14.43 3.41 -3.25
C LEU A 150 -13.52 3.89 -2.12
N ALA A 151 -12.58 4.80 -2.38
CA ALA A 151 -11.69 5.36 -1.35
C ALA A 151 -12.45 6.07 -0.23
N VAL A 152 -13.68 6.54 -0.47
CA VAL A 152 -14.55 7.17 0.53
C VAL A 152 -14.87 6.23 1.70
N ALA A 153 -14.80 4.91 1.49
CA ALA A 153 -14.97 3.93 2.55
C ALA A 153 -13.83 3.89 3.57
N ARG A 154 -12.69 4.51 3.27
CA ARG A 154 -11.57 4.56 4.21
C ARG A 154 -11.86 5.54 5.35
N PRO A 155 -11.59 5.18 6.62
CA PRO A 155 -11.88 6.07 7.75
C PRO A 155 -11.19 7.44 7.68
N ASP A 156 -9.95 7.50 7.19
CA ASP A 156 -9.17 8.73 7.06
C ASP A 156 -9.73 9.67 5.98
N ILE A 157 -10.14 9.10 4.84
CA ILE A 157 -10.76 9.86 3.75
C ILE A 157 -12.17 10.30 4.13
N ALA A 158 -12.94 9.42 4.77
CA ALA A 158 -14.26 9.75 5.28
C ALA A 158 -14.21 10.92 6.29
N ALA A 159 -13.21 10.94 7.17
CA ALA A 159 -12.98 12.03 8.11
C ALA A 159 -12.58 13.34 7.40
N LYS A 160 -11.67 13.28 6.42
CA LYS A 160 -11.28 14.47 5.62
C LYS A 160 -12.45 15.07 4.83
N LEU A 161 -13.36 14.23 4.36
CA LEU A 161 -14.59 14.65 3.67
C LEU A 161 -15.71 15.08 4.63
N GLY A 162 -15.53 14.87 5.94
CA GLY A 162 -16.55 15.20 6.94
C GLY A 162 -17.84 14.39 6.76
N LEU A 163 -17.74 13.08 6.45
CA LEU A 163 -18.92 12.23 6.35
C LEU A 163 -19.63 12.12 7.70
N LYS A 164 -20.95 12.32 7.69
CA LYS A 164 -21.81 12.12 8.85
C LYS A 164 -21.88 10.63 9.23
N ASP A 165 -22.24 10.33 10.47
CA ASP A 165 -22.40 8.94 10.95
C ASP A 165 -23.33 8.11 10.07
N THR A 166 -24.47 8.69 9.67
CA THR A 166 -25.42 8.04 8.77
C THR A 166 -24.81 7.75 7.40
N GLN A 167 -24.06 8.70 6.80
CA GLN A 167 -23.34 8.47 5.55
C GLN A 167 -22.29 7.37 5.70
N ARG A 168 -21.51 7.36 6.80
CA ARG A 168 -20.52 6.31 7.08
C ARG A 168 -21.17 4.93 7.20
N GLN A 169 -22.33 4.83 7.85
CA GLN A 169 -23.10 3.58 7.93
C GLN A 169 -23.56 3.11 6.55
N TYR A 170 -24.10 4.00 5.72
CA TYR A 170 -24.48 3.65 4.34
C TYR A 170 -23.27 3.18 3.52
N VAL A 171 -22.15 3.91 3.58
CA VAL A 171 -20.90 3.50 2.92
C VAL A 171 -20.47 2.10 3.38
N GLN A 172 -20.49 1.83 4.68
CA GLN A 172 -20.14 0.51 5.23
C GLN A 172 -21.09 -0.59 4.73
N SER A 173 -22.39 -0.33 4.65
CA SER A 173 -23.37 -1.29 4.11
C SER A 173 -23.12 -1.61 2.63
N ILE A 174 -22.79 -0.60 1.81
CA ILE A 174 -22.47 -0.79 0.39
C ILE A 174 -21.22 -1.67 0.25
N MET A 175 -20.17 -1.38 1.04
CA MET A 175 -18.94 -2.18 1.03
C MET A 175 -19.19 -3.62 1.48
N THR A 176 -20.04 -3.82 2.48
CA THR A 176 -20.40 -5.15 3.00
C THR A 176 -21.15 -5.96 1.95
N GLN A 177 -22.13 -5.35 1.28
CA GLN A 177 -22.88 -5.97 0.19
C GLN A 177 -21.97 -6.32 -1.00
N MET A 178 -21.07 -5.41 -1.39
CA MET A 178 -20.08 -5.66 -2.44
C MET A 178 -19.20 -6.87 -2.09
N GLN A 179 -18.68 -6.95 -0.86
CA GLN A 179 -17.85 -8.05 -0.40
C GLN A 179 -18.61 -9.39 -0.36
N GLN A 180 -19.86 -9.40 0.08
CA GLN A 180 -20.71 -10.59 0.07
C GLN A 180 -20.93 -11.11 -1.37
N ASN A 181 -21.23 -10.21 -2.31
CA ASN A 181 -21.38 -10.58 -3.71
C ASN A 181 -20.07 -11.11 -4.32
N GLN A 182 -18.94 -10.48 -4.01
CA GLN A 182 -17.62 -10.99 -4.42
C GLN A 182 -17.34 -12.38 -3.85
N PHE A 183 -17.67 -12.61 -2.57
CA PHE A 183 -17.51 -13.91 -1.94
C PHE A 183 -18.38 -14.98 -2.62
N LEU A 184 -19.64 -14.67 -2.94
CA LEU A 184 -20.53 -15.58 -3.66
C LEU A 184 -20.00 -15.91 -5.06
N LEU A 185 -19.50 -14.90 -5.79
CA LEU A 185 -18.85 -15.11 -7.09
C LEU A 185 -17.62 -16.03 -6.97
N PHE A 186 -16.80 -15.79 -5.96
CA PHE A 186 -15.60 -16.60 -5.71
C PHE A 186 -15.96 -18.05 -5.30
N ALA A 187 -16.98 -18.23 -4.47
CA ALA A 187 -17.49 -19.55 -4.08
C ALA A 187 -17.99 -20.33 -5.30
N ARG A 188 -18.77 -19.68 -6.19
CA ARG A 188 -19.23 -20.27 -7.46
C ARG A 188 -18.05 -20.66 -8.35
N MET A 189 -17.05 -19.80 -8.43
CA MET A 189 -15.84 -20.06 -9.21
C MET A 189 -15.05 -21.25 -8.66
N ARG A 190 -14.86 -21.33 -7.35
CA ARG A 190 -14.19 -22.47 -6.71
C ARG A 190 -14.95 -23.78 -6.99
N GLN A 191 -16.28 -23.74 -6.97
CA GLN A 191 -17.10 -24.90 -7.34
C GLN A 191 -16.90 -25.28 -8.81
N GLY A 192 -16.90 -24.31 -9.73
CA GLY A 192 -16.60 -24.55 -11.14
C GLY A 192 -15.20 -25.12 -11.35
N ALA A 193 -14.20 -24.64 -10.61
CA ALA A 193 -12.83 -25.13 -10.67
C ALA A 193 -12.73 -26.60 -10.23
N ALA A 194 -13.40 -26.95 -9.14
CA ALA A 194 -13.47 -28.34 -8.65
C ALA A 194 -14.13 -29.29 -9.67
N GLN A 195 -15.00 -28.78 -10.54
CA GLN A 195 -15.65 -29.51 -11.62
C GLN A 195 -14.86 -29.48 -12.94
N GLY A 196 -13.66 -28.87 -12.96
CA GLY A 196 -12.84 -28.71 -14.17
C GLY A 196 -13.43 -27.74 -15.20
N GLN A 197 -14.38 -26.88 -14.79
CA GLN A 197 -15.12 -26.02 -15.71
C GLN A 197 -14.48 -24.67 -15.97
N VAL A 198 -13.44 -24.25 -15.21
CA VAL A 198 -12.83 -22.90 -15.34
C VAL A 198 -11.98 -22.80 -16.61
N GLY A 199 -12.64 -22.39 -17.70
CA GLY A 199 -12.00 -22.02 -18.96
C GLY A 199 -11.78 -20.49 -19.10
N PRO A 200 -11.01 -20.05 -20.11
CA PRO A 200 -10.72 -18.63 -20.36
C PRO A 200 -11.98 -17.73 -20.46
N GLY A 201 -13.06 -18.24 -21.07
CA GLY A 201 -14.32 -17.51 -21.18
C GLY A 201 -15.00 -17.24 -19.82
N GLN A 202 -14.86 -18.14 -18.85
CA GLN A 202 -15.41 -17.93 -17.50
C GLN A 202 -14.60 -16.93 -16.70
N VAL A 203 -13.28 -16.83 -16.93
CA VAL A 203 -12.44 -15.80 -16.33
C VAL A 203 -12.85 -14.42 -16.86
N ALA A 204 -13.09 -14.29 -18.16
CA ALA A 204 -13.60 -13.04 -18.75
C ALA A 204 -14.98 -12.67 -18.18
N GLN A 205 -15.90 -13.63 -18.08
CA GLN A 205 -17.21 -13.42 -17.46
C GLN A 205 -17.11 -13.02 -15.98
N LEU A 206 -16.20 -13.63 -15.22
CA LEU A 206 -15.96 -13.22 -13.83
C LEU A 206 -15.48 -11.77 -13.78
N ARG A 207 -14.50 -11.39 -14.62
CA ARG A 207 -13.97 -10.04 -14.66
C ARG A 207 -15.09 -9.02 -14.90
N GLU A 208 -15.97 -9.28 -15.87
CA GLU A 208 -17.13 -8.45 -16.16
C GLU A 208 -18.12 -8.39 -14.97
N MET A 209 -18.41 -9.51 -14.30
CA MET A 209 -19.27 -9.51 -13.10
C MET A 209 -18.65 -8.71 -11.95
N MET A 210 -17.34 -8.81 -11.75
CA MET A 210 -16.60 -8.04 -10.73
C MET A 210 -16.61 -6.54 -11.04
N GLU A 211 -16.48 -6.17 -12.30
CA GLU A 211 -16.58 -4.78 -12.77
C GLU A 211 -18.00 -4.24 -12.52
N LYS A 212 -19.05 -4.97 -12.91
CA LYS A 212 -20.44 -4.57 -12.63
C LYS A 212 -20.73 -4.40 -11.14
N LEU A 213 -20.21 -5.29 -10.29
CA LEU A 213 -20.32 -5.15 -8.83
C LEU A 213 -19.64 -3.87 -8.33
N ARG A 214 -18.45 -3.57 -8.85
CA ARG A 214 -17.70 -2.35 -8.51
C ARG A 214 -18.48 -1.11 -8.96
N ASP A 215 -18.97 -1.08 -10.19
CA ASP A 215 -19.73 0.05 -10.74
C ASP A 215 -21.02 0.30 -9.98
N GLY A 216 -21.76 -0.76 -9.63
CA GLY A 216 -22.95 -0.65 -8.79
C GLY A 216 -22.64 -0.02 -7.43
N ALA A 217 -21.55 -0.45 -6.77
CA ALA A 217 -21.11 0.14 -5.51
C ALA A 217 -20.70 1.61 -5.68
N VAL A 218 -19.96 1.95 -6.74
CA VAL A 218 -19.57 3.33 -7.06
C VAL A 218 -20.79 4.23 -7.27
N GLN A 219 -21.78 3.76 -8.03
CA GLN A 219 -23.03 4.50 -8.25
C GLN A 219 -23.78 4.74 -6.94
N GLN A 220 -23.88 3.74 -6.07
CA GLN A 220 -24.51 3.90 -4.75
C GLN A 220 -23.73 4.88 -3.87
N LEU A 221 -22.40 4.77 -3.80
CA LEU A 221 -21.56 5.72 -3.03
C LEU A 221 -21.74 7.16 -3.52
N SER A 222 -21.84 7.35 -4.85
CA SER A 222 -22.06 8.68 -5.44
C SER A 222 -23.39 9.33 -5.02
N LYS A 223 -24.38 8.53 -4.59
CA LYS A 223 -25.66 9.02 -4.05
C LYS A 223 -25.56 9.37 -2.56
N VAL A 224 -24.63 8.77 -1.82
CA VAL A 224 -24.44 8.99 -0.37
C VAL A 224 -23.68 10.27 -0.09
N ILE A 225 -22.68 10.61 -0.91
CA ILE A 225 -21.89 11.83 -0.74
C ILE A 225 -22.52 13.03 -1.47
N ASP A 226 -22.50 14.20 -0.83
CA ASP A 226 -23.05 15.43 -1.39
C ASP A 226 -22.09 16.10 -2.40
N ALA A 227 -22.56 17.15 -3.08
CA ALA A 227 -21.78 17.86 -4.09
C ALA A 227 -20.50 18.50 -3.53
N LYS A 228 -20.53 19.00 -2.29
CA LYS A 228 -19.36 19.61 -1.63
C LYS A 228 -18.32 18.54 -1.30
N GLN A 229 -18.75 17.38 -0.83
CA GLN A 229 -17.90 16.22 -0.57
C GLN A 229 -17.28 15.68 -1.86
N LYS A 230 -18.04 15.61 -2.97
CA LYS A 230 -17.51 15.24 -4.29
C LYS A 230 -16.42 16.22 -4.76
N ALA A 231 -16.66 17.52 -4.64
CA ALA A 231 -15.68 18.53 -4.99
C ALA A 231 -14.41 18.43 -4.13
N ALA A 232 -14.55 18.21 -2.82
CA ALA A 232 -13.43 17.98 -1.92
C ALA A 232 -12.66 16.70 -2.28
N PHE A 233 -13.36 15.62 -2.63
CA PHE A 233 -12.74 14.37 -3.09
C PHE A 233 -11.93 14.59 -4.37
N ASN A 234 -12.52 15.24 -5.37
CA ASN A 234 -11.83 15.55 -6.62
C ASN A 234 -10.57 16.40 -6.41
N LYS A 235 -10.60 17.35 -5.46
CA LYS A 235 -9.41 18.11 -5.09
C LYS A 235 -8.31 17.24 -4.47
N MET A 236 -8.67 16.23 -3.68
CA MET A 236 -7.71 15.27 -3.10
C MET A 236 -7.09 14.34 -4.14
N LEU A 237 -7.66 14.21 -5.35
CA LEU A 237 -7.06 13.41 -6.42
C LEU A 237 -5.81 14.07 -7.01
N GLY A 238 -5.58 15.36 -6.77
CA GLY A 238 -4.41 16.09 -7.25
C GLY A 238 -4.26 16.07 -8.76
N GLU A 239 -3.01 16.12 -9.25
CA GLU A 239 -2.72 16.05 -10.69
C GLU A 239 -3.10 14.67 -11.27
N PRO A 240 -3.50 14.59 -12.55
CA PRO A 240 -3.75 13.30 -13.20
C PRO A 240 -2.51 12.40 -13.16
N PHE A 241 -2.76 11.10 -13.14
CA PHE A 241 -1.76 10.06 -13.25
C PHE A 241 -2.31 8.99 -14.19
N ASP A 242 -1.49 8.53 -15.12
CA ASP A 242 -1.89 7.53 -16.10
C ASP A 242 -1.93 6.13 -15.46
N LEU A 243 -3.14 5.65 -15.18
CA LEU A 243 -3.37 4.37 -14.52
C LEU A 243 -3.06 3.18 -15.43
N ALA A 244 -3.02 3.34 -16.75
CA ALA A 244 -2.64 2.26 -17.65
C ALA A 244 -1.22 1.78 -17.38
N LYS A 245 -0.34 2.68 -16.95
CA LYS A 245 1.07 2.38 -16.60
C LYS A 245 1.23 1.56 -15.32
N LEU A 246 0.14 1.25 -14.60
CA LEU A 246 0.16 0.33 -13.46
C LEU A 246 -0.07 -1.12 -13.86
N ASP A 247 -0.59 -1.36 -15.06
CA ASP A 247 -0.82 -2.70 -15.55
C ASP A 247 0.53 -3.35 -15.90
N PRO A 248 0.93 -4.47 -15.25
CA PRO A 248 2.16 -5.15 -15.57
C PRO A 248 2.21 -5.67 -17.02
N ASP A 249 1.05 -5.85 -17.66
CA ASP A 249 0.94 -6.31 -19.05
C ASP A 249 0.93 -5.16 -20.06
N SER A 250 0.90 -3.90 -19.59
CA SER A 250 1.15 -2.78 -20.49
C SER A 250 2.61 -2.83 -20.91
N ASP A 251 2.85 -3.23 -22.16
CA ASP A 251 4.17 -3.27 -22.77
C ASP A 251 4.93 -2.00 -22.37
N PRO A 252 6.16 -2.13 -21.81
CA PRO A 252 6.95 -0.98 -21.48
C PRO A 252 7.15 -0.22 -22.78
N GLU A 253 6.42 0.90 -22.91
CA GLU A 253 6.54 1.79 -24.06
C GLU A 253 8.04 1.96 -24.28
N PRO A 254 8.58 1.58 -25.46
CA PRO A 254 10.01 1.55 -25.67
C PRO A 254 10.49 2.94 -25.35
N GLU A 255 11.20 3.10 -24.23
CA GLU A 255 11.69 4.40 -23.78
C GLU A 255 12.40 4.96 -25.00
N THR A 256 11.78 5.97 -25.62
CA THR A 256 12.35 6.63 -26.78
C THR A 256 13.65 7.16 -26.24
N LYS A 257 14.74 6.41 -26.51
CA LYS A 257 16.09 6.79 -26.13
C LYS A 257 16.17 8.25 -26.52
N PRO A 258 16.47 9.17 -25.58
CA PRO A 258 16.58 10.57 -25.92
C PRO A 258 17.49 10.60 -27.14
N GLU A 259 16.93 10.97 -28.29
CA GLU A 259 17.67 11.07 -29.53
C GLU A 259 18.87 11.93 -29.15
N ALA A 260 20.04 11.31 -29.16
CA ALA A 260 21.27 12.02 -28.99
C ALA A 260 21.17 13.14 -30.03
N SER A 261 21.04 14.38 -29.56
CA SER A 261 21.16 15.57 -30.38
C SER A 261 22.57 15.52 -30.96
N ALA A 262 22.69 14.83 -32.09
CA ALA A 262 23.82 14.90 -32.96
C ALA A 262 23.80 16.31 -33.56
N ASP A 263 24.92 17.00 -33.38
CA ASP A 263 25.34 18.15 -34.17
C ASP A 263 24.47 19.41 -34.14
N ALA A 264 24.70 20.23 -33.12
CA ALA A 264 24.71 21.68 -33.31
C ALA A 264 26.09 22.21 -32.88
N ALA A 265 26.98 22.34 -33.86
CA ALA A 265 28.29 22.94 -33.73
C ALA A 265 28.25 24.33 -33.05
N PRO A 266 29.23 24.67 -32.20
CA PRO A 266 29.31 25.99 -31.58
C PRO A 266 29.71 27.04 -32.62
N LYS A 267 28.86 28.05 -32.84
CA LYS A 267 29.27 29.31 -33.48
C LYS A 267 30.14 30.10 -32.49
N PRO A 268 31.30 30.62 -32.91
CA PRO A 268 32.13 31.48 -32.08
C PRO A 268 31.47 32.86 -31.96
N THR A 269 31.14 33.27 -30.75
CA THR A 269 30.67 34.64 -30.49
C THR A 269 31.78 35.39 -29.78
N GLN A 270 32.20 36.49 -30.39
CA GLN A 270 33.22 37.41 -29.93
C GLN A 270 32.79 38.13 -28.64
N ASP A 271 33.80 38.43 -27.79
CA ASP A 271 33.75 39.39 -26.69
C ASP A 271 33.20 40.76 -27.12
N PRO A 272 32.61 41.53 -26.18
CA PRO A 272 33.43 42.60 -25.58
C PRO A 272 33.24 42.83 -24.07
N ALA A 273 34.37 43.17 -23.43
CA ALA A 273 34.61 44.16 -22.36
C ALA A 273 33.43 44.60 -21.46
N THR A 274 33.46 44.31 -20.16
CA THR A 274 34.11 45.08 -19.06
C THR A 274 33.66 46.55 -18.89
N ALA A 275 32.76 46.78 -17.95
CA ALA A 275 32.65 47.90 -16.98
C ALA A 275 31.40 47.59 -16.13
N GLY A 276 31.38 47.52 -14.79
CA GLY A 276 31.96 48.41 -13.81
C GLY A 276 30.82 49.10 -13.04
N ALA A 277 30.94 49.15 -11.70
CA ALA A 277 30.11 49.90 -10.72
C ALA A 277 28.77 49.27 -10.29
N GLU A 278 28.28 49.36 -9.06
CA GLU A 278 28.78 49.74 -7.73
C GLU A 278 27.62 49.44 -6.74
N ALA A 279 28.00 49.22 -5.48
CA ALA A 279 27.25 49.43 -4.22
C ALA A 279 25.71 49.62 -4.22
N SER A 280 25.02 48.86 -3.35
CA SER A 280 24.26 49.46 -2.23
C SER A 280 23.60 48.42 -1.32
N THR A 281 24.17 48.32 -0.12
CA THR A 281 23.53 48.33 1.19
C THR A 281 21.99 48.39 1.22
N LYS A 282 21.35 47.42 1.90
CA LYS A 282 20.24 47.75 2.82
C LYS A 282 20.06 46.70 3.91
N GLU A 283 20.72 47.02 5.01
CA GLU A 283 20.39 46.70 6.40
C GLU A 283 18.91 47.00 6.68
N GLY A 284 18.22 46.07 7.36
CA GLY A 284 16.78 46.16 7.61
C GLY A 284 16.38 45.37 8.85
N SER A 285 16.38 46.11 9.96
CA SER A 285 16.12 45.74 11.35
C SER A 285 14.86 44.90 11.65
N ALA A 286 14.95 44.22 12.79
CA ALA A 286 13.89 43.50 13.50
C ALA A 286 12.65 44.38 13.84
N PRO A 287 11.54 43.78 14.35
CA PRO A 287 11.48 43.66 15.82
C PRO A 287 10.81 42.38 16.36
N GLU A 288 11.46 41.86 17.38
CA GLU A 288 10.92 41.43 18.67
C GLU A 288 9.44 41.77 18.95
N LYS A 289 8.63 40.75 19.25
CA LYS A 289 7.42 40.91 20.07
C LYS A 289 7.27 39.76 21.06
N ALA A 290 7.32 40.15 22.31
CA ALA A 290 7.09 39.36 23.51
C ALA A 290 5.59 39.09 23.78
N ALA A 291 5.38 38.01 24.53
CA ALA A 291 4.38 37.80 25.60
C ALA A 291 2.87 37.78 25.28
N LYS A 292 2.21 36.69 25.70
CA LYS A 292 0.94 36.57 26.47
C LYS A 292 0.43 35.11 26.41
N SER A 293 0.57 34.31 27.47
CA SER A 293 -0.33 34.16 28.64
C SER A 293 -1.50 33.16 28.44
N SER A 294 -1.41 31.98 29.08
CA SER A 294 -2.45 31.18 29.81
C SER A 294 -3.77 30.76 29.10
N PRO A 295 -4.50 29.67 29.52
CA PRO A 295 -4.50 29.09 30.86
C PRO A 295 -4.47 27.55 31.00
N ARG A 296 -4.09 27.22 32.23
CA ARG A 296 -4.11 25.97 32.98
C ARG A 296 -5.54 25.43 33.16
N SER A 297 -5.89 24.33 32.49
CA SER A 297 -7.13 23.59 32.72
C SER A 297 -7.00 22.63 33.91
N ALA A 298 -7.67 22.99 35.00
CA ALA A 298 -7.85 22.14 36.18
C ALA A 298 -8.75 20.93 35.83
N ARG A 299 -8.17 19.72 35.80
CA ARG A 299 -8.96 18.48 35.70
C ARG A 299 -9.33 18.00 37.11
N LYS A 300 -10.56 18.32 37.51
CA LYS A 300 -11.27 17.81 38.69
C LYS A 300 -11.23 16.27 38.69
N LYS A 301 -10.62 15.68 39.73
CA LYS A 301 -10.78 14.26 40.09
C LYS A 301 -12.19 14.09 40.70
N ALA A 302 -13.08 13.41 40.00
CA ALA A 302 -14.31 12.86 40.59
C ALA A 302 -14.09 11.37 40.87
N ARG A 303 -14.11 11.03 42.16
CA ARG A 303 -14.08 9.68 42.73
C ARG A 303 -15.50 9.09 42.64
N PRO A 304 -15.74 7.90 42.07
CA PRO A 304 -17.01 7.21 42.30
C PRO A 304 -16.98 6.54 43.69
N LYS A 305 -17.99 6.83 44.51
CA LYS A 305 -18.27 6.10 45.75
C LYS A 305 -18.85 4.74 45.36
N ALA A 306 -18.19 3.67 45.81
CA ALA A 306 -18.76 2.34 45.86
C ALA A 306 -19.98 2.34 46.79
N LYS A 307 -21.09 1.77 46.31
CA LYS A 307 -22.26 1.46 47.14
C LYS A 307 -22.30 -0.07 47.22
N ALA A 308 -21.88 -0.60 48.36
CA ALA A 308 -22.17 -1.95 48.79
C ALA A 308 -23.56 -1.95 49.45
N GLY A 309 -24.41 -2.89 49.04
CA GLY A 309 -25.65 -3.31 49.71
C GLY A 309 -25.87 -4.73 49.24
N GLN A 310 -25.59 -5.69 50.11
CA GLN A 310 -26.55 -6.43 50.94
C GLN A 310 -27.32 -7.48 50.13
#